data_AF-A0A1B0D2E2-F1
#
_entry.id   AF-A0A1B0D2E2-F1
#
_cell.length_a   1.000
_cell.length_b   1.000
_cell.length_c   1.000
_cell.angle_alpha   90.00
_cell.angle_beta   90.00
_cell.angle_gamma   90.00
#
_symmetry.space_group_name_H-M   'P 1'
#
loop_
_entity.id
_entity.type
_entity.pdbx_description
1 polymer ?
#
loop_
_entity_poly.entity_id
_entity_poly.type
_entity_poly.pdbx_seq_one_letter_code
_entity_poly.pdbx_strand_id
1 'polypeptide(L)'
;MGNKSSLILRPEDIQHIQEETGFTPNQIERLFSRFTSLDRGDCGTLSKDDFLRIPELAINPLCDRIVHAFFIDSNDDRVNFRQFMNVLARFRPPKPNKIKLNSREDKLKFAFKMYDLDNDDLISREELLNILQMMVGENIDQEHLISIVERTIVEADRSGTGKITFDDFCNALSRTDVERKLSIIFLS
;
A
#
# COMPACT_ATOMS: atom_id res chain seq x y z
N MET A 1 -6.82 23.08 28.13
CA MET A 1 -8.25 22.72 27.98
C MET A 1 -8.49 22.41 26.51
N GLY A 2 -8.34 21.15 26.10
CA GLY A 2 -8.49 20.71 24.71
C GLY A 2 -9.97 20.50 24.39
N ASN A 3 -10.45 21.19 23.35
CA ASN A 3 -11.84 21.24 22.94
C ASN A 3 -12.26 19.87 22.36
N LYS A 4 -13.24 19.19 22.98
CA LYS A 4 -13.71 17.83 22.68
C LYS A 4 -14.57 17.73 21.40
N SER A 5 -14.29 18.54 20.38
CA SER A 5 -15.25 18.81 19.29
C SER A 5 -14.87 18.19 17.93
N SER A 6 -13.81 17.38 17.83
CA SER A 6 -13.15 17.16 16.52
C SER A 6 -13.00 15.71 16.04
N LEU A 7 -13.74 14.73 16.57
CA LEU A 7 -13.67 13.32 16.09
C LEU A 7 -15.04 12.70 15.80
N ILE A 8 -16.04 13.50 15.50
CA ILE A 8 -17.30 13.00 14.95
C ILE A 8 -17.14 12.96 13.44
N LEU A 9 -17.17 11.76 12.86
CA LEU A 9 -17.23 11.60 11.41
C LEU A 9 -18.56 12.20 10.92
N ARG A 10 -18.51 13.40 10.32
CA ARG A 10 -19.73 14.08 9.91
C ARG A 10 -20.32 13.36 8.69
N PRO A 11 -21.65 13.40 8.49
CA PRO A 11 -22.28 12.82 7.30
C PRO A 11 -21.68 13.33 5.99
N GLU A 12 -21.26 14.61 5.96
CA GLU A 12 -20.58 15.24 4.83
C GLU A 12 -19.21 14.58 4.54
N ASP A 13 -18.43 14.29 5.59
CA ASP A 13 -17.12 13.64 5.46
C ASP A 13 -17.29 12.19 4.97
N ILE A 14 -18.32 11.48 5.45
CA ILE A 14 -18.68 10.13 4.97
C ILE A 14 -19.00 10.16 3.48
N GLN A 15 -19.82 11.13 3.05
CA GLN A 15 -20.21 11.24 1.64
C GLN A 15 -18.98 11.52 0.76
N HIS A 16 -18.11 12.44 1.17
CA HIS A 16 -16.89 12.75 0.42
C HIS A 16 -15.96 11.54 0.32
N ILE A 17 -15.73 10.84 1.43
CA ILE A 17 -14.90 9.62 1.44
C ILE A 17 -15.56 8.53 0.58
N GLN A 18 -16.89 8.40 0.62
CA GLN A 18 -17.63 7.46 -0.22
C GLN A 18 -17.47 7.77 -1.71
N GLU A 19 -17.49 9.04 -2.12
CA GLU A 19 -17.29 9.43 -3.51
C GLU A 19 -15.85 9.16 -3.98
N GLU A 20 -14.85 9.42 -3.13
CA GLU A 20 -13.44 9.21 -3.47
C GLU A 20 -13.01 7.74 -3.45
N THR A 21 -13.46 6.99 -2.46
CA THR A 21 -12.97 5.63 -2.18
C THR A 21 -13.96 4.55 -2.63
N GLY A 22 -15.24 4.90 -2.77
CA GLY A 22 -16.36 4.03 -3.07
C GLY A 22 -16.79 3.11 -1.93
N PHE A 23 -16.21 3.21 -0.74
CA PHE A 23 -16.66 2.46 0.43
C PHE A 23 -18.10 2.86 0.80
N THR A 24 -18.89 1.89 1.26
CA THR A 24 -20.23 2.21 1.76
C THR A 24 -20.14 2.92 3.11
N PRO A 25 -21.14 3.73 3.51
CA PRO A 25 -21.15 4.42 4.80
C PRO A 25 -20.82 3.49 5.98
N ASN A 26 -21.46 2.32 6.04
CA ASN A 26 -21.22 1.32 7.09
C ASN A 26 -19.76 0.81 7.11
N GLN A 27 -19.12 0.69 5.94
CA GLN A 27 -17.70 0.30 5.87
C GLN A 27 -16.80 1.43 6.36
N ILE A 28 -17.11 2.68 6.01
CA ILE A 28 -16.38 3.86 6.45
C ILE A 28 -16.47 3.99 7.97
N GLU A 29 -17.65 3.84 8.57
CA GLU A 29 -17.82 3.89 10.03
C GLU A 29 -17.04 2.79 10.76
N ARG A 30 -17.06 1.55 10.24
CA ARG A 30 -16.27 0.44 10.81
C ARG A 30 -14.76 0.72 10.73
N LEU A 31 -14.30 1.22 9.59
CA LEU A 31 -12.90 1.59 9.39
C LEU A 31 -12.50 2.79 10.26
N PHE A 32 -13.41 3.74 10.48
CA PHE A 32 -13.20 4.86 11.39
C PHE A 32 -13.07 4.41 12.83
N SER A 33 -13.93 3.49 13.28
CA SER A 33 -13.81 2.89 14.62
C SER A 33 -12.50 2.11 14.79
N ARG A 34 -12.01 1.45 13.73
CA ARG A 34 -10.69 0.82 13.75
C ARG A 34 -9.57 1.86 13.79
N PHE A 35 -9.66 2.92 13.00
CA PHE A 35 -8.69 4.01 12.99
C PHE A 35 -8.56 4.67 14.37
N THR A 36 -9.67 5.02 15.02
CA THR A 36 -9.66 5.60 16.37
C THR A 36 -9.16 4.62 17.44
N SER A 37 -9.37 3.31 17.26
CA SER A 37 -8.80 2.30 18.16
C SER A 37 -7.27 2.19 18.06
N LEU A 38 -6.70 2.54 16.91
CA LEU A 38 -5.26 2.55 16.68
C LEU A 38 -4.62 3.87 17.14
N ASP A 39 -5.32 5.00 17.00
CA ASP A 39 -4.88 6.33 17.45
C ASP A 39 -4.98 6.48 18.98
N ARG A 40 -4.02 5.90 19.72
CA ARG A 40 -3.95 6.07 21.18
C ARG A 40 -3.61 7.49 21.62
N GLY A 41 -3.08 8.31 20.71
CA GLY A 41 -2.78 9.71 20.98
C GLY A 41 -4.01 10.60 20.98
N ASP A 42 -5.16 10.08 20.52
CA ASP A 42 -6.41 10.83 20.29
C ASP A 42 -6.13 12.12 19.49
N CYS A 43 -5.20 12.02 18.54
CA CYS A 43 -4.66 13.17 17.80
C CYS A 43 -5.26 13.31 16.40
N GLY A 44 -6.16 12.39 16.01
CA GLY A 44 -6.79 12.31 14.70
C GLY A 44 -5.87 11.79 13.59
N THR A 45 -4.70 11.25 13.95
CA THR A 45 -3.67 10.79 13.00
C THR A 45 -2.96 9.54 13.49
N LEU A 46 -2.52 8.69 12.56
CA LEU A 46 -1.75 7.49 12.87
C LEU A 46 -0.27 7.69 12.52
N SER A 47 0.59 7.33 13.46
CA SER A 47 2.05 7.23 13.26
C SER A 47 2.45 5.82 12.82
N LYS A 48 3.70 5.65 12.37
CA LYS A 48 4.24 4.32 12.00
C LYS A 48 4.11 3.32 13.16
N ASP A 49 4.38 3.75 14.39
CA ASP A 49 4.23 2.92 15.60
C ASP A 49 2.79 2.44 15.83
N ASP A 50 1.78 3.23 15.44
CA ASP A 50 0.38 2.84 15.59
C ASP A 50 0.00 1.71 14.61
N PHE A 51 0.60 1.68 13.40
CA PHE A 51 0.42 0.58 12.46
C PHE A 51 1.13 -0.70 12.91
N LEU A 52 2.33 -0.59 13.51
CA LEU A 52 3.07 -1.75 14.02
C LEU A 52 2.36 -2.46 15.18
N ARG A 53 1.37 -1.82 15.81
CA ARG A 53 0.54 -2.43 16.84
C ARG A 53 -0.53 -3.37 16.30
N ILE A 54 -0.82 -3.33 14.99
CA ILE A 54 -1.79 -4.23 14.36
C ILE A 54 -1.13 -5.63 14.33
N PRO A 55 -1.58 -6.60 15.14
CA PRO A 55 -0.89 -7.89 15.24
C PRO A 55 -0.84 -8.61 13.90
N GLU A 56 -1.91 -8.53 13.12
CA GLU A 56 -2.00 -9.14 11.78
C GLU A 56 -1.02 -8.51 10.78
N LEU A 57 -0.68 -7.22 10.97
CA LEU A 57 0.30 -6.54 10.14
C LEU A 57 1.72 -6.82 10.64
N ALA A 58 1.94 -6.81 11.95
CA ALA A 58 3.25 -7.04 12.56
C ALA A 58 3.84 -8.42 12.25
N ILE A 59 3.00 -9.44 12.03
CA ILE A 59 3.44 -10.78 11.61
C ILE A 59 3.75 -10.89 10.11
N ASN A 60 3.36 -9.88 9.32
CA ASN A 60 3.58 -9.89 7.87
C ASN A 60 5.02 -9.47 7.56
N PRO A 61 5.82 -10.27 6.83
CA PRO A 61 7.18 -9.87 6.45
C PRO A 61 7.26 -8.58 5.64
N LEU A 62 6.16 -8.20 4.98
CA LEU A 62 6.03 -6.96 4.22
C LEU A 62 5.48 -5.79 5.05
N CYS A 63 5.34 -5.95 6.37
CA CYS A 63 4.79 -4.95 7.28
C CYS A 63 5.38 -3.57 7.01
N ASP A 64 6.70 -3.45 7.07
CA ASP A 64 7.39 -2.17 6.90
C ASP A 64 7.12 -1.53 5.53
N ARG A 65 6.98 -2.35 4.48
CA ARG A 65 6.61 -1.87 3.14
C ARG A 65 5.16 -1.37 3.12
N ILE A 66 4.24 -2.14 3.69
CA ILE A 66 2.83 -1.78 3.73
C ILE A 66 2.65 -0.49 4.53
N VAL A 67 3.31 -0.39 5.69
CA VAL A 67 3.33 0.80 6.52
C VAL A 67 3.90 1.97 5.73
N HIS A 68 5.08 1.83 5.11
CA HIS A 68 5.67 2.88 4.27
C HIS A 68 4.69 3.40 3.22
N ALA A 69 3.93 2.50 2.58
CA ALA A 69 2.91 2.83 1.59
C ALA A 69 1.82 3.81 2.08
N PHE A 70 1.50 3.81 3.38
CA PHE A 70 0.56 4.77 3.96
C PHE A 70 1.14 6.20 4.07
N PHE A 71 2.46 6.34 4.05
CA PHE A 71 3.15 7.62 4.21
C PHE A 71 3.70 8.19 2.89
N ILE A 72 3.68 7.44 1.78
CA ILE A 72 4.31 7.90 0.52
C ILE A 72 3.70 9.20 -0.01
N ASP A 73 2.38 9.35 0.14
CA ASP A 73 1.67 10.57 -0.31
C ASP A 73 1.50 11.59 0.84
N SER A 74 2.15 11.37 1.99
CA SER A 74 2.14 12.24 3.16
C SER A 74 3.49 12.92 3.33
N ASN A 75 3.52 14.26 3.38
CA ASN A 75 4.72 15.01 3.73
C ASN A 75 5.04 14.98 5.24
N ASP A 76 4.21 14.31 6.03
CA ASP A 76 4.30 14.23 7.48
C ASP A 76 4.47 12.77 7.90
N ASP A 77 5.09 12.52 9.05
CA ASP A 77 5.24 11.18 9.64
C ASP A 77 3.92 10.66 10.26
N ARG A 78 2.79 11.19 9.78
CA ARG A 78 1.44 10.97 10.30
C ARG A 78 0.43 10.87 9.16
N VAL A 79 -0.54 9.97 9.35
CA VAL A 79 -1.59 9.67 8.35
C VAL A 79 -2.95 10.00 8.93
N ASN A 80 -3.69 10.89 8.28
CA ASN A 80 -5.06 11.21 8.69
C ASN A 80 -6.06 10.16 8.16
N PHE A 81 -7.31 10.22 8.65
CA PHE A 81 -8.32 9.23 8.27
C PHE A 81 -8.60 9.20 6.75
N ARG A 82 -8.60 10.34 6.06
CA ARG A 82 -8.82 10.40 4.61
C ARG A 82 -7.69 9.71 3.83
N GLN A 83 -6.44 9.95 4.22
CA GLN A 83 -5.27 9.29 3.62
C GLN A 83 -5.29 7.77 3.89
N PHE A 84 -5.62 7.36 5.11
CA PHE A 84 -5.79 5.96 5.46
C PHE A 84 -6.85 5.28 4.57
N MET A 85 -8.00 5.93 4.39
CA MET A 85 -9.08 5.45 3.53
C MET A 85 -8.67 5.38 2.05
N ASN A 86 -7.89 6.33 1.55
CA ASN A 86 -7.38 6.34 0.18
C ASN A 86 -6.44 5.16 -0.12
N VAL A 87 -5.58 4.78 0.83
CA VAL A 87 -4.72 3.61 0.67
C VAL A 87 -5.55 2.32 0.67
N LEU A 88 -6.49 2.18 1.60
CA LEU A 88 -7.39 1.03 1.63
C LEU A 88 -8.27 0.93 0.37
N ALA A 89 -8.61 2.06 -0.25
CA ALA A 89 -9.39 2.10 -1.48
C ALA A 89 -8.69 1.38 -2.65
N ARG A 90 -7.35 1.42 -2.71
CA ARG A 90 -6.56 0.76 -3.77
C ARG A 90 -6.70 -0.75 -3.76
N PHE A 91 -6.89 -1.33 -2.57
CA PHE A 91 -7.06 -2.76 -2.39
C PHE A 91 -8.51 -3.23 -2.54
N ARG A 92 -9.44 -2.37 -2.94
CA ARG A 92 -10.83 -2.80 -3.13
C ARG A 92 -10.95 -3.71 -4.35
N PRO A 93 -11.88 -4.68 -4.32
CA PRO A 93 -12.26 -5.43 -5.51
C PRO A 93 -12.67 -4.48 -6.64
N PRO A 94 -12.30 -4.78 -7.89
CA PRO A 94 -12.74 -3.99 -9.03
C PRO A 94 -14.27 -4.03 -9.10
N LYS A 95 -14.91 -2.86 -9.00
CA LYS A 95 -16.34 -2.67 -9.22
C LYS A 95 -16.55 -1.99 -10.57
N PRO A 96 -17.70 -2.21 -11.23
CA PRO A 96 -17.99 -1.64 -12.56
C PRO A 96 -17.93 -0.11 -12.59
N ASN A 97 -18.22 0.56 -11.46
CA ASN A 97 -17.89 1.98 -11.28
C ASN A 97 -16.38 2.10 -11.03
N LYS A 98 -15.62 2.27 -12.11
CA LYS A 98 -14.17 2.47 -12.10
C LYS A 98 -13.84 3.74 -11.31
N ILE A 99 -13.36 3.56 -10.08
CA ILE A 99 -12.80 4.65 -9.29
C ILE A 99 -11.34 4.76 -9.70
N LYS A 100 -10.80 5.97 -9.90
CA LYS A 100 -9.40 6.13 -10.34
C LYS A 100 -8.45 5.31 -9.45
N LEU A 101 -8.62 5.42 -8.13
CA LEU A 101 -7.80 4.74 -7.12
C LEU A 101 -7.76 3.21 -7.18
N ASN A 102 -8.75 2.53 -7.78
CA ASN A 102 -8.76 1.07 -7.92
C ASN A 102 -8.43 0.59 -9.33
N SER A 103 -7.96 1.50 -10.20
CA SER A 103 -7.52 1.18 -11.55
C SER A 103 -6.33 0.21 -11.53
N ARG A 104 -6.18 -0.56 -12.62
CA ARG A 104 -5.01 -1.43 -12.81
C ARG A 104 -3.70 -0.64 -12.69
N GLU A 105 -3.64 0.56 -13.26
CA GLU A 105 -2.47 1.43 -13.25
C GLU A 105 -2.14 1.90 -11.83
N ASP A 106 -3.13 2.38 -11.07
CA ASP A 106 -2.92 2.82 -9.68
C ASP A 106 -2.51 1.66 -8.76
N LYS A 107 -3.06 0.46 -8.97
CA LYS A 107 -2.63 -0.75 -8.25
C LYS A 107 -1.20 -1.15 -8.60
N LEU A 108 -0.82 -1.09 -9.88
CA LEU A 108 0.55 -1.34 -10.32
C LEU A 108 1.51 -0.30 -9.76
N LYS A 109 1.14 0.98 -9.79
CA LYS A 109 1.95 2.08 -9.25
C LYS A 109 2.13 1.95 -7.74
N PHE A 110 1.07 1.55 -7.03
CA PHE A 110 1.16 1.25 -5.62
C PHE A 110 2.09 0.06 -5.34
N ALA A 111 1.97 -1.03 -6.10
CA ALA A 111 2.88 -2.17 -5.97
C ALA A 111 4.33 -1.78 -6.30
N PHE A 112 4.56 -0.98 -7.34
CA PHE A 112 5.87 -0.47 -7.71
C PHE A 112 6.51 0.33 -6.57
N LYS A 113 5.75 1.27 -5.99
CA LYS A 113 6.13 2.04 -4.80
C LYS A 113 6.39 1.21 -3.53
N MET A 114 5.99 -0.06 -3.51
CA MET A 114 6.37 -0.97 -2.43
C MET A 114 7.76 -1.54 -2.63
N TYR A 115 8.23 -1.64 -3.87
CA TYR A 115 9.60 -2.05 -4.22
C TYR A 115 10.58 -0.88 -4.14
N ASP A 116 10.21 0.28 -4.68
CA ASP A 116 11.01 1.50 -4.70
C ASP A 116 11.02 2.19 -3.32
N LEU A 117 12.17 2.19 -2.65
CA LEU A 117 12.36 2.67 -1.27
C LEU A 117 12.96 4.06 -1.21
N ASP A 118 13.87 4.36 -2.14
CA ASP A 118 14.47 5.69 -2.24
C ASP A 118 13.58 6.68 -3.01
N ASN A 119 12.47 6.20 -3.59
CA ASN A 119 11.53 6.95 -4.40
C ASN A 119 12.20 7.57 -5.63
N ASP A 120 13.16 6.87 -6.25
CA ASP A 120 13.81 7.31 -7.49
C ASP A 120 13.02 6.93 -8.77
N ASP A 121 11.81 6.37 -8.60
CA ASP A 121 10.94 5.86 -9.66
C ASP A 121 11.56 4.68 -10.45
N LEU A 122 12.56 4.00 -9.88
CA LEU A 122 13.24 2.83 -10.45
C LEU A 122 13.34 1.72 -9.39
N ILE A 123 13.20 0.46 -9.78
CA ILE A 123 13.50 -0.65 -8.86
C ILE A 123 14.92 -1.12 -9.12
N SER A 124 15.79 -0.86 -8.15
CA SER A 124 17.16 -1.32 -8.14
C SER A 124 17.28 -2.81 -7.79
N ARG A 125 18.46 -3.37 -8.07
CA ARG A 125 18.82 -4.73 -7.67
C ARG A 125 18.71 -4.95 -6.17
N GLU A 126 19.16 -3.97 -5.39
CA GLU A 126 19.20 -4.05 -3.93
C GLU A 126 17.78 -4.07 -3.36
N GLU A 127 16.87 -3.26 -3.91
CA GLU A 127 15.48 -3.21 -3.50
C GLU A 127 14.72 -4.50 -3.83
N LEU A 128 14.90 -5.02 -5.06
CA LEU A 128 14.31 -6.28 -5.46
C LEU A 128 14.83 -7.45 -4.61
N LEU A 129 16.14 -7.48 -4.34
CA LEU A 129 16.75 -8.48 -3.48
C LEU A 129 16.18 -8.42 -2.06
N ASN A 130 16.07 -7.20 -1.49
CA ASN A 130 15.57 -6.99 -0.15
C ASN A 130 14.15 -7.55 0.02
N ILE A 131 13.25 -7.28 -0.93
CA ILE A 131 11.87 -7.79 -0.86
C ILE A 131 11.82 -9.30 -1.05
N LEU A 132 12.57 -9.86 -1.99
CA LEU A 132 12.59 -11.32 -2.18
C LEU A 132 13.15 -12.02 -0.95
N GLN A 133 14.14 -11.44 -0.28
CA GLN A 133 14.69 -11.97 0.97
C GLN A 133 13.64 -11.97 2.09
N MET A 134 12.85 -10.89 2.22
CA MET A 134 11.74 -10.82 3.18
C MET A 134 10.65 -11.87 2.89
N MET A 135 10.35 -12.15 1.62
CA MET A 135 9.30 -13.10 1.23
C MET A 135 9.71 -14.57 1.37
N VAL A 136 10.96 -14.90 1.05
CA VAL A 136 11.42 -16.29 0.99
C VAL A 136 12.07 -16.75 2.31
N GLY A 137 12.58 -15.80 3.11
CA GLY A 137 13.27 -16.09 4.36
C GLY A 137 14.56 -16.89 4.14
N GLU A 138 14.95 -17.70 5.12
CA GLU A 138 16.18 -18.51 5.10
C GLU A 138 16.08 -19.78 4.21
N ASN A 139 14.99 -19.94 3.45
CA ASN A 139 14.75 -21.16 2.66
C ASN A 139 15.55 -21.20 1.35
N ILE A 140 16.21 -20.11 0.95
CA ILE A 140 17.01 -20.02 -0.28
C ILE A 140 18.37 -19.41 0.05
N ASP A 141 19.43 -20.01 -0.50
CA ASP A 141 20.79 -19.49 -0.38
C ASP A 141 20.89 -18.09 -1.01
N GLN A 142 21.67 -17.21 -0.37
CA GLN A 142 21.85 -15.84 -0.87
C GLN A 142 22.36 -15.79 -2.31
N GLU A 143 23.26 -16.69 -2.71
CA GLU A 143 23.77 -16.76 -4.09
C GLU A 143 22.66 -17.10 -5.11
N HIS A 144 21.79 -18.05 -4.76
CA HIS A 144 20.63 -18.40 -5.58
C HIS A 144 19.65 -17.23 -5.68
N LEU A 145 19.40 -16.53 -4.57
CA LEU A 145 18.53 -15.36 -4.54
C LEU A 145 19.08 -14.23 -5.42
N ILE A 146 20.38 -13.95 -5.34
CA ILE A 146 21.06 -12.97 -6.21
C ILE A 146 20.91 -13.37 -7.67
N SER A 147 21.12 -14.65 -8.00
CA SER A 147 20.95 -15.14 -9.39
C SER A 147 19.52 -14.94 -9.91
N ILE A 148 18.50 -15.16 -9.07
CA ILE A 148 17.09 -14.91 -9.41
C ILE A 148 16.86 -13.41 -9.66
N VAL A 149 17.40 -12.54 -8.80
CA VAL A 149 17.27 -11.07 -8.95
C VAL A 149 17.91 -10.60 -10.26
N GLU A 150 19.16 -11.00 -10.53
CA GLU A 150 19.88 -10.66 -11.76
C GLU A 150 19.08 -11.05 -13.00
N ARG A 151 18.62 -12.31 -13.02
CA ARG A 151 17.84 -12.82 -14.14
C ARG A 151 16.52 -12.08 -14.29
N THR A 152 15.85 -11.74 -13.20
CA THR A 152 14.60 -11.00 -13.21
C THR A 152 14.78 -9.61 -13.81
N ILE A 153 15.86 -8.90 -13.44
CA ILE A 153 16.16 -7.57 -13.99
C ILE A 153 16.45 -7.68 -15.48
N VAL A 154 17.30 -8.62 -15.91
CA VAL A 154 17.63 -8.80 -17.33
C VAL A 154 16.40 -9.15 -18.17
N GLU A 155 15.46 -9.93 -17.63
CA GLU A 155 14.22 -10.30 -18.33
C GLU A 155 13.18 -9.16 -18.35
N ALA A 156 13.18 -8.30 -17.33
CA ALA A 156 12.19 -7.22 -17.18
C ALA A 156 12.64 -5.88 -17.79
N ASP A 157 13.93 -5.53 -17.71
CA ASP A 157 14.52 -4.26 -18.16
C ASP A 157 14.56 -4.17 -19.70
N ARG A 158 13.45 -3.74 -20.29
CA ARG A 158 13.36 -3.48 -21.74
C ARG A 158 13.89 -2.09 -22.09
N SER A 159 13.92 -1.19 -21.11
CA SER A 159 14.42 0.17 -21.27
C SER A 159 15.95 0.23 -21.34
N GLY A 160 16.65 -0.80 -20.86
CA GLY A 160 18.11 -0.91 -20.90
C GLY A 160 18.80 -0.01 -19.86
N THR A 161 18.11 0.27 -18.75
CA THR A 161 18.60 1.16 -17.69
C THR A 161 19.47 0.45 -16.66
N GLY A 162 19.47 -0.89 -16.66
CA GLY A 162 20.06 -1.72 -15.60
C GLY A 162 19.20 -1.78 -14.32
N LYS A 163 18.04 -1.11 -14.31
CA LYS A 163 17.02 -1.11 -13.27
C LYS A 163 15.66 -1.39 -13.92
N ILE A 164 14.62 -1.62 -13.11
CA ILE A 164 13.26 -1.81 -13.65
C ILE A 164 12.50 -0.49 -13.53
N THR A 165 12.15 0.11 -14.68
CA THR A 165 11.28 1.29 -14.71
C THR A 165 9.81 0.92 -14.45
N PHE A 166 8.96 1.91 -14.18
CA PHE A 166 7.51 1.67 -14.05
C PHE A 166 6.91 1.03 -15.32
N ASP A 167 7.36 1.43 -16.51
CA ASP A 167 6.92 0.85 -17.78
C ASP A 167 7.38 -0.60 -17.92
N ASP A 168 8.62 -0.92 -17.55
CA ASP A 168 9.14 -2.29 -17.52
C ASP A 168 8.31 -3.16 -16.57
N PHE A 169 7.99 -2.65 -15.39
CA PHE A 169 7.15 -3.32 -14.39
C PHE A 169 5.73 -3.60 -14.91
N CYS A 170 5.11 -2.61 -15.57
CA CYS A 170 3.79 -2.76 -16.19
C CYS A 170 3.82 -3.82 -17.31
N ASN A 171 4.88 -3.84 -18.11
CA ASN A 171 5.08 -4.83 -19.17
C ASN A 171 5.27 -6.24 -18.61
N ALA A 172 6.09 -6.39 -17.57
CA ALA A 172 6.34 -7.66 -16.89
C ALA A 172 5.05 -8.26 -16.30
N LEU A 173 4.17 -7.42 -15.76
CA LEU A 173 2.90 -7.84 -15.16
C LEU A 173 1.70 -7.79 -16.12
N SER A 174 1.91 -7.50 -17.41
CA SER A 174 0.84 -7.35 -18.41
C SER A 174 -0.10 -8.55 -18.50
N ARG A 175 0.42 -9.78 -18.30
CA ARG A 175 -0.34 -11.04 -18.33
C ARG A 175 -0.89 -11.46 -16.98
N THR A 176 -0.59 -10.72 -15.92
CA THR A 176 -1.03 -11.01 -14.56
C THR A 176 -2.32 -10.25 -14.26
N ASP A 177 -3.29 -10.94 -13.67
CA ASP A 177 -4.51 -10.31 -13.12
C ASP A 177 -4.20 -9.65 -11.76
N VAL A 178 -3.49 -8.53 -11.83
CA VAL A 178 -3.09 -7.73 -10.67
C VAL A 178 -4.32 -7.13 -9.98
N GLU A 179 -5.38 -6.84 -10.73
CA GLU A 179 -6.61 -6.25 -10.20
C GLU A 179 -7.25 -7.18 -9.16
N ARG A 180 -7.33 -8.47 -9.45
CA ARG A 180 -7.82 -9.47 -8.48
C ARG A 180 -6.80 -9.81 -7.40
N LYS A 181 -5.51 -9.95 -7.75
CA LYS A 181 -4.47 -10.33 -6.78
C LYS A 181 -4.21 -9.25 -5.71
N LEU A 182 -4.34 -7.98 -6.06
CA LEU A 182 -4.25 -6.84 -5.14
C LEU A 182 -5.65 -6.37 -4.70
N SER A 183 -6.57 -7.31 -4.49
CA SER A 183 -7.88 -7.02 -3.91
C SER A 183 -8.06 -7.77 -2.59
N ILE A 184 -8.45 -7.04 -1.55
CA ILE A 184 -8.74 -7.56 -0.23
C ILE A 184 -10.23 -7.36 0.05
N ILE A 185 -10.88 -8.40 0.55
CA ILE A 185 -12.24 -8.30 1.09
C ILE A 185 -12.09 -7.91 2.56
N PHE A 186 -12.12 -6.61 2.83
CA PHE A 186 -11.85 -6.05 4.16
C PHE A 186 -12.87 -6.46 5.23
N LEU A 187 -14.08 -6.88 4.83
CA LEU A 187 -15.22 -7.05 5.73
C LEU A 187 -16.18 -8.10 5.15
N SER A 188 -15.98 -9.38 5.52
CA SER A 188 -17.00 -10.43 5.47
C SER A 188 -17.71 -10.52 6.82
#